data_AF-A0A7S1RZ98-F1
#
_entry.id   AF-A0A7S1RZ98-F1
#
_cell.length_a   1.000
_cell.length_b   1.000
_cell.length_c   1.000
_cell.angle_alpha   90.00
_cell.angle_beta   90.00
_cell.angle_gamma   90.00
#
_symmetry.space_group_name_H-M   'P 1'
#
loop_
_entity.id
_entity.type
_entity.pdbx_description
1 polymer ?
#
loop_
_entity_poly.entity_id
_entity_poly.type
_entity_poly.pdbx_seq_one_letter_code
_entity_poly.pdbx_strand_id
1 'polypeptide(L)'
;RYRKATLPMLRRAREAAGDSGGGPLKLVASPWSPPAWMKTSRSMIQGHLEEKYRGAWAGYFVRFAEAFAAEGAPLWAVTVQNEVESENDRWETCRFTPQEERDFIRDHLGP
;
A
#
# COMPACT_ATOMS: atom_id res chain seq x y z
N ARG A 1 -15.40 -0.52 -4.22
CA ARG A 1 -14.80 0.74 -4.71
C ARG A 1 -13.87 0.52 -5.91
N TYR A 2 -12.80 -0.27 -5.78
CA TYR A 2 -11.81 -0.50 -6.86
C TYR A 2 -12.40 -0.95 -8.21
N ARG A 3 -13.13 -2.06 -8.25
CA ARG A 3 -13.76 -2.57 -9.49
C ARG A 3 -14.81 -1.64 -10.09
N LYS A 4 -15.44 -0.80 -9.28
CA LYS A 4 -16.52 0.10 -9.73
C LYS A 4 -16.00 1.44 -10.26
N ALA A 5 -14.84 1.91 -9.80
CA ALA A 5 -14.34 3.24 -10.13
C ALA A 5 -12.85 3.27 -10.49
N THR A 6 -11.98 2.78 -9.60
CA THR A 6 -10.53 2.88 -9.77
C THR A 6 -10.02 2.11 -10.99
N LEU A 7 -10.39 0.84 -11.13
CA LEU A 7 -9.93 0.01 -12.25
C LEU A 7 -10.46 0.52 -13.61
N PRO A 8 -11.74 0.88 -13.77
CA PRO A 8 -12.22 1.55 -14.98
C PRO A 8 -11.45 2.84 -15.32
N MET A 9 -11.17 3.68 -14.32
CA MET A 9 -10.41 4.91 -14.52
C MET A 9 -8.97 4.63 -14.96
N LEU A 10 -8.31 3.64 -14.34
CA LEU A 10 -6.95 3.24 -14.70
C LEU A 10 -6.86 2.70 -16.14
N ARG A 11 -7.87 1.94 -16.59
CA ARG A 11 -7.94 1.45 -17.98
C ARG A 11 -8.01 2.60 -18.97
N ARG A 12 -8.93 3.54 -18.75
CA ARG A 12 -9.06 4.75 -19.57
C ARG A 12 -7.78 5.60 -19.59
N ALA A 13 -7.12 5.74 -18.43
CA ALA A 13 -5.87 6.48 -18.34
C ALA A 13 -4.74 5.80 -19.13
N ARG A 14 -4.68 4.46 -19.13
CA ARG A 14 -3.70 3.69 -19.92
C ARG A 14 -3.94 3.79 -21.42
N GLU A 15 -5.20 3.73 -21.85
CA GLU A 15 -5.57 3.94 -23.26
C GLU A 15 -5.09 5.30 -23.74
N ALA A 16 -5.43 6.38 -23.00
CA ALA A 16 -4.98 7.73 -23.35
C ALA A 16 -3.45 7.92 -23.29
N ALA A 17 -2.77 7.23 -22.37
CA ALA A 17 -1.30 7.27 -22.26
C ALA A 17 -0.60 6.53 -23.42
N GLY A 18 -1.19 5.45 -23.94
CA GLY A 18 -0.66 4.72 -25.09
C GLY A 18 -0.54 5.58 -26.34
N ASP A 19 -1.45 6.55 -26.48
CA ASP A 19 -1.51 7.46 -27.63
C ASP A 19 -0.48 8.62 -27.56
N SER A 20 0.21 8.79 -26.42
CA SER A 20 1.06 9.98 -26.16
C SER A 20 2.57 9.70 -26.20
N GLY A 21 3.02 8.49 -26.55
CA GLY A 21 4.43 8.17 -26.83
C GLY A 21 5.37 8.15 -25.61
N GLY A 22 4.86 8.33 -24.39
CA GLY A 22 5.64 8.43 -23.13
C GLY A 22 5.96 7.10 -22.42
N GLY A 23 5.70 5.96 -23.07
CA GLY A 23 5.85 4.64 -22.46
C GLY A 23 4.68 4.22 -21.55
N PRO A 24 4.71 3.00 -20.99
CA PRO A 24 3.58 2.46 -20.22
C PRO A 24 3.37 3.18 -18.88
N LEU A 25 2.11 3.46 -18.54
CA LEU A 25 1.73 4.08 -17.26
C LEU A 25 2.15 3.18 -16.07
N LYS A 26 3.04 3.70 -15.22
CA LYS A 26 3.50 3.04 -14.00
C LYS A 26 2.54 3.30 -12.84
N LEU A 27 2.22 2.24 -12.09
CA LEU A 27 1.34 2.33 -10.92
C LEU A 27 2.14 2.20 -9.63
N VAL A 28 2.01 3.17 -8.73
CA VAL A 28 2.58 3.11 -7.37
C VAL A 28 1.44 3.03 -6.37
N ALA A 29 1.56 2.15 -5.38
CA ALA A 29 0.59 2.06 -4.28
C ALA A 29 1.25 2.33 -2.93
N SER A 30 0.55 3.05 -2.06
CA SER A 30 0.99 3.42 -0.72
C SER A 30 -0.17 3.20 0.24
N PRO A 31 -0.04 2.35 1.29
CA PRO A 31 -1.11 2.16 2.25
C PRO A 31 -1.15 3.30 3.26
N TRP A 32 -2.36 3.73 3.64
CA TRP A 32 -2.54 4.69 4.73
C TRP A 32 -2.50 4.05 6.11
N SER A 33 -2.96 2.80 6.24
CA SER A 33 -2.96 2.11 7.53
C SER A 33 -3.22 0.62 7.37
N PRO A 34 -2.59 -0.23 8.19
CA PRO A 34 -3.04 -1.60 8.41
C PRO A 34 -4.46 -1.65 8.99
N PRO A 35 -5.16 -2.81 8.89
CA PRO A 35 -6.40 -3.03 9.60
C PRO A 35 -6.27 -2.77 11.11
N ALA A 36 -7.32 -2.22 11.73
CA ALA A 36 -7.33 -1.83 13.13
C ALA A 36 -6.85 -2.92 14.11
N TRP A 37 -7.19 -4.19 13.83
CA TRP A 37 -6.81 -5.32 14.68
C TRP A 37 -5.29 -5.65 14.63
N MET A 38 -4.57 -5.16 13.63
CA MET A 38 -3.12 -5.30 13.53
C MET A 38 -2.34 -4.23 14.31
N LYS A 39 -3.03 -3.23 14.86
CA LYS A 39 -2.40 -2.00 15.37
C LYS A 39 -2.49 -1.87 16.87
N THR A 40 -1.49 -1.21 17.44
CA THR A 40 -1.42 -0.92 18.89
C THR A 40 -2.59 -0.07 19.37
N SER A 41 -3.08 0.86 18.55
CA SER A 41 -4.23 1.73 18.85
C SER A 41 -5.58 1.02 18.74
N ARG A 42 -5.64 -0.21 18.21
CA ARG A 42 -6.88 -0.91 17.85
C ARG A 42 -7.78 -0.09 16.91
N SER A 43 -7.20 0.85 16.16
CA SER A 43 -7.88 1.74 15.21
C SER A 43 -7.04 1.89 13.95
N MET A 44 -7.68 2.17 12.81
CA MET A 44 -6.94 2.55 11.59
C MET A 44 -6.30 3.94 11.70
N ILE A 45 -6.68 4.73 12.70
CA ILE A 45 -6.09 6.04 13.03
C ILE A 45 -5.01 5.83 14.10
N GLN A 46 -3.85 6.48 13.92
CA GLN A 46 -2.72 6.50 14.87
C GLN A 46 -2.15 5.13 15.26
N GLY A 47 -1.09 5.12 16.06
CA GLY A 47 -0.46 3.89 16.54
C GLY A 47 0.47 3.25 15.51
N HIS A 48 0.96 2.07 15.87
CA HIS A 48 2.00 1.33 15.15
C HIS A 48 1.48 -0.06 14.78
N LEU A 49 2.10 -0.66 13.77
CA LEU A 49 1.90 -2.08 13.46
C LEU A 49 2.48 -2.94 14.60
N GLU A 50 1.67 -3.81 15.20
CA GLU A 50 2.19 -4.74 16.21
C GLU A 50 3.13 -5.75 15.54
N GLU A 51 4.28 -6.00 16.17
CA GLU A 51 5.36 -6.85 15.63
C GLU A 51 4.88 -8.24 15.19
N LYS A 52 4.02 -8.87 16.01
CA LYS A 52 3.43 -10.19 15.73
C LYS A 52 2.62 -10.26 14.42
N TYR A 53 2.19 -9.12 13.87
CA TYR A 53 1.43 -9.06 12.62
C TYR A 53 2.24 -8.64 11.41
N ARG A 54 3.56 -8.37 11.55
CA ARG A 54 4.40 -7.93 10.44
C ARG A 54 4.38 -8.92 9.27
N GLY A 55 4.54 -10.22 9.52
CA GLY A 55 4.45 -11.23 8.46
C GLY A 55 3.07 -11.26 7.76
N ALA A 56 1.99 -11.12 8.53
CA ALA A 56 0.64 -11.05 7.96
C ALA A 56 0.43 -9.77 7.13
N TRP A 57 1.01 -8.65 7.55
CA TRP A 57 0.95 -7.38 6.82
C TRP A 57 1.73 -7.44 5.52
N ALA A 58 2.94 -8.01 5.51
CA ALA A 58 3.68 -8.28 4.27
C ALA A 58 2.88 -9.17 3.30
N GLY A 59 2.24 -10.22 3.81
CA GLY A 59 1.33 -11.05 3.01
C GLY A 59 0.14 -10.29 2.42
N TYR A 60 -0.31 -9.21 3.07
CA TYR A 60 -1.35 -8.33 2.54
C TYR A 60 -0.86 -7.56 1.30
N PHE A 61 0.38 -7.06 1.31
CA PHE A 61 0.99 -6.41 0.13
C PHE A 61 1.04 -7.36 -1.06
N VAL A 62 1.51 -8.60 -0.85
CA VAL A 62 1.60 -9.60 -1.91
C VAL A 62 0.22 -9.85 -2.53
N ARG A 63 -0.78 -10.16 -1.70
CA ARG A 63 -2.15 -10.41 -2.17
C ARG A 63 -2.76 -9.21 -2.88
N PHE A 64 -2.45 -7.99 -2.42
CA PHE A 64 -2.91 -6.76 -3.07
C PHE A 64 -2.27 -6.58 -4.46
N ALA A 65 -0.96 -6.78 -4.58
CA ALA A 65 -0.24 -6.72 -5.84
C ALA A 65 -0.72 -7.78 -6.84
N GLU A 66 -0.89 -9.03 -6.37
CA GLU A 66 -1.43 -10.14 -7.17
C GLU A 66 -2.86 -9.84 -7.67
N ALA A 67 -3.73 -9.31 -6.79
CA ALA A 67 -5.10 -8.96 -7.18
C ALA A 67 -5.13 -7.85 -8.24
N PHE A 68 -4.24 -6.86 -8.16
CA PHE A 68 -4.10 -5.82 -9.17
C PHE A 68 -3.54 -6.37 -10.48
N ALA A 69 -2.54 -7.25 -10.42
CA ALA A 69 -1.99 -7.92 -11.58
C ALA A 69 -3.04 -8.78 -12.31
N ALA A 70 -3.86 -9.53 -11.56
CA ALA A 70 -4.97 -10.33 -12.10
C ALA A 70 -6.05 -9.50 -12.82
N GLU A 71 -6.21 -8.23 -12.45
CA GLU A 71 -7.12 -7.29 -13.11
C GLU A 71 -6.46 -6.56 -14.31
N GLY A 72 -5.26 -6.97 -14.70
CA GLY A 72 -4.46 -6.41 -15.79
C GLY A 72 -3.72 -5.13 -15.42
N ALA A 73 -3.63 -4.78 -14.14
CA ALA A 73 -3.09 -3.52 -13.64
C ALA A 73 -1.91 -3.75 -12.66
N PRO A 74 -0.80 -4.39 -13.08
CA PRO A 74 0.31 -4.68 -12.18
C PRO A 74 0.91 -3.39 -11.59
N LEU A 75 1.30 -3.47 -10.33
CA LEU A 75 1.99 -2.40 -9.63
C LEU A 75 3.46 -2.35 -10.09
N TRP A 76 3.99 -1.16 -10.31
CA TRP A 76 5.41 -0.94 -10.58
C TRP A 76 6.21 -0.80 -9.30
N ALA A 77 5.64 -0.16 -8.27
CA ALA A 77 6.27 -0.03 -6.97
C ALA A 77 5.22 0.08 -5.86
N VAL A 78 5.68 -0.15 -4.63
CA VAL A 78 4.94 0.15 -3.41
C VAL A 78 5.83 0.93 -2.45
N THR A 79 5.22 1.70 -1.56
CA THR A 79 5.89 2.21 -0.36
C THR A 79 5.42 1.41 0.85
N VAL A 80 6.23 1.36 1.92
CA VAL A 80 5.86 0.64 3.15
C VAL A 80 4.64 1.24 3.81
N GLN A 81 4.56 2.57 3.83
CA GLN A 81 3.53 3.30 4.52
C GLN A 81 3.48 4.72 3.97
N ASN A 82 2.27 5.27 3.84
CA ASN A 82 2.09 6.67 3.50
C ASN A 82 2.39 7.56 4.72
N GLU A 83 3.15 8.64 4.52
CA GLU A 83 3.46 9.65 5.57
C GLU A 83 3.80 9.00 6.92
N VAL A 84 4.90 8.23 6.95
CA VAL A 84 5.23 7.31 8.05
C VAL A 84 5.41 7.98 9.42
N GLU A 85 5.65 9.28 9.45
CA GLU A 85 5.80 10.07 10.67
C GLU A 85 4.52 10.82 11.07
N SER A 86 3.41 10.62 10.35
CA SER A 86 2.16 11.33 10.61
C SER A 86 1.50 10.87 11.92
N GLU A 87 1.27 11.82 12.82
CA GLU A 87 0.54 11.63 14.08
C GLU A 87 -0.91 12.13 14.00
N ASN A 88 -1.40 12.41 12.78
CA ASN A 88 -2.75 12.91 12.54
C ASN A 88 -3.83 11.95 13.09
N ASP A 89 -4.85 12.53 13.73
CA ASP A 89 -5.96 11.85 14.40
C ASP A 89 -7.29 11.89 13.61
N ARG A 90 -7.30 12.50 12.43
CA ARG A 90 -8.51 12.71 11.61
C ARG A 90 -8.72 11.65 10.53
N TRP A 91 -7.65 11.03 10.05
CA TRP A 91 -7.69 10.01 9.00
C TRP A 91 -6.70 8.89 9.28
N GLU A 92 -6.74 7.85 8.45
CA GLU A 92 -5.96 6.65 8.61
C GLU A 92 -4.46 6.97 8.56
N THR A 93 -3.75 6.61 9.63
CA THR A 93 -2.30 6.80 9.80
C THR A 93 -1.71 5.58 10.48
N CYS A 94 -0.46 5.26 10.21
CA CYS A 94 0.30 4.25 10.94
C CYS A 94 1.75 4.68 11.01
N ARG A 95 2.28 4.81 12.22
CA ARG A 95 3.65 5.26 12.41
C ARG A 95 4.62 4.09 12.26
N PHE A 96 5.73 4.36 11.58
CA PHE A 96 6.93 3.53 11.61
C PHE A 96 8.09 4.44 11.98
N THR A 97 8.85 4.07 13.01
CA THR A 97 10.20 4.64 13.19
C THR A 97 11.13 4.16 12.07
N PRO A 98 12.24 4.86 11.77
CA PRO A 98 13.21 4.41 10.77
C PRO A 98 13.72 2.98 11.01
N GLN A 99 13.86 2.58 12.29
CA GLN A 99 14.27 1.23 12.66
C GLN A 99 13.16 0.20 12.40
N GLU A 100 11.92 0.53 12.76
CA GLU A 100 10.76 -0.34 12.48
C GLU A 100 10.56 -0.54 10.98
N GLU A 101 10.69 0.51 10.18
CA GLU A 101 10.56 0.43 8.72
C GLU A 101 11.69 -0.42 8.11
N ARG A 102 12.95 -0.16 8.51
CA ARG A 102 14.11 -0.97 8.10
C ARG A 102 13.89 -2.46 8.40
N ASP A 103 13.53 -2.77 9.63
CA ASP A 103 13.37 -4.17 10.07
C ASP A 103 12.18 -4.83 9.37
N PHE A 104 11.07 -4.09 9.18
CA PHE A 104 9.94 -4.59 8.39
C PHE A 104 10.32 -4.89 6.94
N ILE A 105 11.09 -4.01 6.28
CA ILE A 105 11.57 -4.25 4.91
C ILE A 105 12.50 -5.45 4.88
N ARG A 106 13.52 -5.50 5.73
CA ARG A 106 14.56 -6.55 5.71
C ARG A 106 13.97 -7.93 6.01
N ASP A 107 13.12 -8.02 7.02
CA ASP A 107 12.74 -9.31 7.62
C ASP A 107 11.37 -9.83 7.14
N HIS A 108 10.55 -8.98 6.50
CA HIS A 108 9.17 -9.36 6.14
C HIS A 108 8.72 -8.93 4.74
N LEU A 109 8.85 -7.66 4.37
CA LEU A 109 8.29 -7.16 3.10
C LEU A 109 9.21 -7.44 1.90
N GLY A 110 10.53 -7.40 2.11
CA GLY A 110 11.54 -7.60 1.07
C GLY A 110 11.75 -9.06 0.65
N PRO A 111 11.88 -10.03 1.58
CA PRO A 111 12.00 -11.45 1.26
C PRO A 111 10.78 -12.01 0.54
#